data_AF-A0A2X0IEW4-F1
#
_entry.id   AF-A0A2X0IEW4-F1
#
_cell.length_a   1.000
_cell.length_b   1.000
_cell.length_c   1.000
_cell.angle_alpha   90.00
_cell.angle_beta   90.00
_cell.angle_gamma   90.00
#
_symmetry.space_group_name_H-M   'P 1'
#
loop_
_entity.id
_entity.type
_entity.pdbx_description
1 polymer ?
#
loop_
_entity_poly.entity_id
_entity_poly.type
_entity_poly.pdbx_seq_one_letter_code
_entity_poly.pdbx_strand_id
1 'polypeptide(L)'
;MLALSASSSGVSCECLAHRLGNAADQPDRTRRYGSDLTDAEWAIVRPLLPVPAWLNGRGGRPEGYCHRQLIDAVRYLVAEGVRWASLPIDFLSVTWNHAPHEPPRILRRPMG
;
A
#
# COMPACT_ATOMS: atom_id res chain seq x y z
N MET A 1 0.81 -35.65 9.90
CA MET A 1 0.02 -35.04 8.81
C MET A 1 -0.16 -33.57 9.14
N LEU A 2 0.56 -32.69 8.44
CA LEU A 2 0.50 -31.24 8.65
C LEU A 2 -0.76 -30.69 7.99
N ALA A 3 -1.68 -30.13 8.78
CA ALA A 3 -2.75 -29.30 8.26
C ALA A 3 -2.17 -27.89 7.99
N LEU A 4 -2.02 -27.55 6.71
CA LEU A 4 -1.79 -26.17 6.28
C LEU A 4 -3.10 -25.41 6.48
N SER A 5 -3.23 -24.68 7.59
CA SER A 5 -4.27 -23.67 7.74
C SER A 5 -3.94 -22.49 6.84
N ALA A 6 -4.46 -22.52 5.61
CA ALA A 6 -4.57 -21.33 4.78
C ALA A 6 -5.67 -20.43 5.36
N SER A 7 -5.32 -19.65 6.38
CA SER A 7 -6.18 -18.58 6.87
C SER A 7 -6.12 -17.42 5.88
N SER A 8 -6.93 -17.46 4.82
CA SER A 8 -7.15 -16.33 3.92
C SER A 8 -8.09 -15.31 4.59
N SER A 9 -7.68 -14.75 5.71
CA SER A 9 -8.30 -13.57 6.30
C SER A 9 -7.50 -12.40 5.75
N GLY A 10 -8.10 -11.59 4.87
CA GLY A 10 -7.43 -10.56 4.06
C GLY A 10 -6.21 -9.96 4.75
N VAL A 11 -5.03 -10.27 4.21
CA VAL A 11 -3.77 -9.80 4.79
C VAL A 11 -3.73 -8.30 4.60
N SER A 12 -4.10 -7.57 5.65
CA SER A 12 -3.88 -6.15 5.69
C SER A 12 -2.39 -5.90 5.53
N CYS A 13 -2.04 -5.18 4.47
CA CYS A 13 -0.63 -4.99 4.15
C CYS A 13 0.05 -4.21 5.28
N GLU A 14 1.08 -4.80 5.88
CA GLU A 14 1.79 -4.24 7.02
C GLU A 14 2.81 -3.14 6.67
N CYS A 15 2.60 -2.37 5.61
CA CYS A 15 3.51 -1.29 5.22
C CYS A 15 3.37 -0.06 6.16
N LEU A 16 4.38 0.81 6.16
CA LEU A 16 4.38 2.01 6.99
C LEU A 16 3.21 2.95 6.64
N ALA A 17 2.82 3.01 5.36
CA ALA A 17 1.66 3.81 4.93
C ALA A 17 0.32 3.30 5.49
N HIS A 18 0.15 1.99 5.69
CA HIS A 18 -1.05 1.43 6.34
C HIS A 18 -1.01 1.56 7.86
N ARG A 19 0.14 1.25 8.48
CA ARG A 19 0.26 1.24 9.95
C ARG A 19 0.24 2.64 10.54
N LEU A 20 0.87 3.60 9.88
CA LEU A 20 1.15 4.92 10.44
C LEU A 20 0.63 6.06 9.54
N GLY A 21 0.39 5.78 8.25
CA GLY A 21 -0.02 6.76 7.25
C GLY A 21 -1.53 6.81 7.02
N ASN A 22 -1.92 7.28 5.83
CA ASN A 22 -3.31 7.45 5.40
C ASN A 22 -3.78 6.33 4.46
N ALA A 23 -2.94 5.32 4.17
CA ALA A 23 -3.33 4.25 3.25
C ALA A 23 -4.43 3.34 3.81
N ALA A 24 -4.64 3.33 5.13
CA ALA A 24 -5.67 2.49 5.75
C ALA A 24 -7.11 2.91 5.46
N ASP A 25 -7.31 4.08 4.84
CA ASP A 25 -8.63 4.50 4.36
C ASP A 25 -8.95 3.87 2.98
N GLN A 26 -7.97 3.19 2.36
CA GLN A 26 -8.12 2.50 1.09
C GLN A 26 -8.26 1.00 1.31
N PRO A 27 -9.14 0.31 0.55
CA PRO A 27 -9.26 -1.13 0.65
C PRO A 27 -7.99 -1.84 0.19
N ASP A 28 -7.67 -2.95 0.85
CA ASP A 28 -6.61 -3.84 0.37
C ASP A 28 -6.97 -4.37 -1.03
N ARG A 29 -6.05 -4.19 -1.97
CA ARG A 29 -6.19 -4.70 -3.33
C ARG A 29 -5.98 -6.20 -3.35
N THR A 30 -6.97 -6.94 -3.83
CA THR A 30 -6.81 -8.36 -4.18
C THR A 30 -5.82 -8.53 -5.31
N ARG A 31 -4.93 -9.52 -5.21
CA ARG A 31 -4.01 -9.91 -6.28
C ARG A 31 -4.78 -10.26 -7.56
N ARG A 32 -4.45 -9.63 -8.69
CA ARG A 32 -5.12 -9.84 -9.98
C ARG A 32 -4.16 -10.18 -11.12
N TYR A 33 -2.92 -9.69 -11.06
CA TYR A 33 -1.96 -9.87 -12.14
C TYR A 33 -0.88 -10.88 -11.75
N GLY A 34 -0.34 -11.60 -12.74
CA GLY A 34 0.77 -12.53 -12.53
C GLY A 34 2.04 -11.83 -12.01
N SER A 35 2.21 -10.55 -12.34
CA SER A 35 3.30 -9.68 -11.91
C SER A 35 3.21 -9.23 -10.45
N ASP A 36 2.03 -9.35 -9.81
CA ASP A 36 1.81 -8.92 -8.43
C ASP A 36 2.62 -9.78 -7.46
N LEU A 37 3.21 -9.15 -6.46
CA LEU A 37 4.01 -9.82 -5.44
C LEU A 37 3.16 -10.79 -4.61
N THR A 38 3.70 -11.98 -4.38
CA THR A 38 3.23 -12.89 -3.33
C THR A 38 3.56 -12.34 -1.94
N ASP A 39 2.92 -12.86 -0.90
CA ASP A 39 3.20 -12.43 0.48
C ASP A 39 4.66 -12.72 0.89
N ALA A 40 5.23 -13.84 0.39
CA ALA A 40 6.61 -14.22 0.63
C ALA A 40 7.60 -13.23 -0.03
N GLU A 41 7.36 -12.86 -1.30
CA GLU A 41 8.19 -11.85 -1.97
C GLU A 41 8.03 -10.48 -1.32
N TRP A 42 6.80 -10.12 -0.94
CA TRP A 42 6.53 -8.86 -0.23
C TRP A 42 7.27 -8.77 1.10
N ALA A 43 7.38 -9.88 1.85
CA ALA A 43 8.14 -9.92 3.09
C ALA A 43 9.63 -9.59 2.90
N ILE A 44 10.20 -9.93 1.73
CA ILE A 44 11.58 -9.63 1.35
C ILE A 44 11.72 -8.17 0.87
N VAL A 45 10.78 -7.70 0.05
CA VAL A 45 10.84 -6.34 -0.55
C VAL A 45 10.56 -5.25 0.48
N ARG A 46 9.56 -5.44 1.35
CA ARG A 46 9.12 -4.44 2.34
C ARG A 46 10.25 -3.79 3.15
N PRO A 47 11.16 -4.54 3.81
CA PRO A 47 12.21 -3.93 4.63
C PRO A 47 13.25 -3.14 3.83
N LEU A 48 13.29 -3.30 2.50
CA LEU A 48 14.21 -2.56 1.62
C LEU A 48 13.66 -1.18 1.23
N LEU A 49 12.36 -0.94 1.45
CA LEU A 49 11.76 0.34 1.15
C LEU A 49 12.28 1.40 2.13
N PRO A 50 12.60 2.61 1.65
CA PRO A 50 13.05 3.68 2.52
C PRO A 50 11.96 4.05 3.52
N VAL A 51 12.38 4.48 4.71
CA VAL A 51 11.45 5.08 5.68
C VAL A 51 10.88 6.36 5.07
N PRO A 52 9.54 6.51 4.99
CA PRO A 52 8.93 7.68 4.41
C PRO A 52 9.37 8.98 5.09
N ALA A 53 9.59 10.02 4.29
CA ALA A 53 10.07 11.31 4.79
C ALA A 53 9.13 11.94 5.83
N TRP A 54 7.82 11.76 5.67
CA TRP A 54 6.79 12.24 6.59
C TRP A 54 6.87 11.60 7.98
N LEU A 55 7.45 10.39 8.08
CA LEU A 55 7.65 9.70 9.35
C LEU A 55 8.92 10.18 10.08
N ASN A 56 9.89 10.74 9.35
CA ASN A 56 11.17 11.20 9.89
C ASN A 56 11.15 12.66 10.40
N GLY A 57 9.96 13.20 10.70
CA GLY A 57 9.82 14.58 11.20
C GLY A 57 10.19 15.68 10.20
N ARG A 58 10.39 15.34 8.92
CA ARG A 58 10.71 16.29 7.85
C ARG A 58 9.47 17.03 7.30
N GLY A 59 8.33 16.89 7.97
CA GLY A 59 7.03 17.42 7.52
C GLY A 59 6.44 16.63 6.35
N GLY A 60 5.32 17.14 5.82
CA GLY A 60 4.61 16.54 4.68
C GLY A 60 3.39 15.70 5.08
N ARG A 61 2.50 15.48 4.12
CA ARG A 61 1.29 14.69 4.30
C ARG A 61 1.65 13.19 4.39
N PRO A 62 1.12 12.44 5.37
CA PRO A 62 1.32 11.00 5.40
C PRO A 62 0.81 10.32 4.14
N GLU A 63 1.55 9.32 3.68
CA GLU A 63 1.28 8.61 2.43
C GLU A 63 -0.11 7.99 2.43
N GLY A 64 -0.87 8.22 1.35
CA GLY A 64 -2.21 7.70 1.14
C GLY A 64 -2.27 6.39 0.34
N TYR A 65 -1.13 5.88 -0.12
CA TYR A 65 -1.07 4.67 -0.93
C TYR A 65 -0.29 3.56 -0.25
N CYS A 66 -0.79 2.34 -0.39
CA CYS A 66 -0.09 1.14 0.04
C CYS A 66 1.20 0.95 -0.77
N HIS A 67 2.31 0.71 -0.08
CA HIS A 67 3.60 0.45 -0.74
C HIS A 67 3.57 -0.78 -1.62
N ARG A 68 2.92 -1.86 -1.17
CA ARG A 68 2.79 -3.09 -1.97
C ARG A 68 2.06 -2.82 -3.28
N GLN A 69 0.96 -2.09 -3.23
CA GLN A 69 0.17 -1.75 -4.42
C GLN A 69 0.98 -0.87 -5.40
N LEU A 70 1.78 0.08 -4.89
CA LEU A 70 2.67 0.88 -5.74
C LEU A 70 3.72 0.00 -6.44
N ILE A 71 4.33 -0.95 -5.72
CA ILE A 71 5.32 -1.85 -6.32
C ILE A 71 4.67 -2.82 -7.31
N ASP A 72 3.48 -3.33 -7.03
CA ASP A 72 2.71 -4.18 -7.96
C ASP A 72 2.41 -3.43 -9.26
N ALA A 73 2.02 -2.15 -9.17
CA ALA A 73 1.79 -1.29 -10.35
C ALA A 73 3.07 -1.10 -11.17
N VAL A 74 4.21 -0.83 -10.52
CA VAL A 74 5.51 -0.71 -11.19
C VAL A 74 5.91 -2.02 -11.86
N ARG A 75 5.74 -3.16 -11.18
CA ARG A 75 6.04 -4.48 -11.76
C ARG A 75 5.15 -4.80 -12.95
N TYR A 76 3.87 -4.46 -12.88
CA TYR A 76 2.94 -4.59 -14.00
C TYR A 76 3.41 -3.76 -15.21
N LEU A 77 3.78 -2.50 -15.00
CA LEU A 77 4.30 -1.63 -16.07
C LEU A 77 5.56 -2.20 -16.72
N VAL A 78 6.48 -2.71 -15.91
CA VAL A 78 7.74 -3.28 -16.39
C VAL A 78 7.52 -4.62 -17.11
N ALA A 79 6.60 -5.46 -16.62
CA ALA A 79 6.33 -6.77 -17.19
C ALA A 79 5.57 -6.68 -18.52
N GLU A 80 4.56 -5.82 -18.61
CA GLU A 80 3.67 -5.71 -19.77
C GLU A 80 4.14 -4.64 -20.79
N GLY A 81 5.10 -3.79 -20.41
CA GLY A 81 5.62 -2.72 -21.27
C GLY A 81 4.59 -1.64 -21.62
N VAL A 82 3.55 -1.47 -20.80
CA VAL A 82 2.47 -0.51 -21.08
C VAL A 82 2.83 0.91 -20.63
N ARG A 83 2.21 1.90 -21.26
CA ARG A 83 2.35 3.31 -20.86
C ARG A 83 1.63 3.55 -19.53
N TRP A 84 2.12 4.50 -18.75
CA TRP A 84 1.48 4.95 -17.50
C TRP A 84 0.01 5.33 -17.66
N ALA A 85 -0.36 6.01 -18.77
CA ALA A 85 -1.75 6.35 -19.07
C ALA A 85 -2.65 5.14 -19.33
N SER A 86 -2.06 3.96 -19.53
CA SER A 86 -2.74 2.68 -19.74
C SER A 86 -2.65 1.77 -18.52
N LEU A 87 -2.13 2.27 -17.39
CA LEU A 87 -2.15 1.54 -16.13
C LEU A 87 -3.62 1.27 -15.73
N PRO A 88 -3.97 0.04 -15.34
CA PRO A 88 -5.32 -0.29 -14.90
C PRO A 88 -5.83 0.63 -13.78
N ILE A 89 -7.11 1.00 -13.86
CA ILE A 89 -7.76 1.93 -12.93
C ILE A 89 -7.78 1.41 -11.49
N ASP A 90 -7.67 0.10 -11.28
CA ASP A 90 -7.62 -0.52 -9.95
C ASP A 90 -6.34 -0.19 -9.17
N PHE A 91 -5.28 0.30 -9.85
CA PHE A 91 -4.11 0.87 -9.17
C PHE A 91 -4.28 2.36 -8.82
N LEU A 92 -5.26 3.03 -9.44
CA LEU A 92 -5.51 4.46 -9.30
C LEU A 92 -6.65 4.70 -8.29
N SER A 93 -6.51 4.14 -7.08
CA SER A 93 -7.56 4.21 -6.04
C SER A 93 -7.74 5.60 -5.40
N VAL A 94 -6.95 6.59 -5.81
CA VAL A 94 -7.19 7.99 -5.47
C VAL A 94 -8.17 8.58 -6.47
N THR A 95 -9.42 8.59 -6.06
CA THR A 95 -10.32 9.67 -6.48
C THR A 95 -9.78 10.95 -5.86
N TRP A 96 -9.12 11.81 -6.63
CA TRP A 96 -8.68 13.13 -6.19
C TRP A 96 -9.82 13.96 -5.53
N ASN A 97 -11.07 13.62 -5.86
CA ASN A 97 -12.29 14.26 -5.35
C ASN A 97 -12.71 13.84 -3.92
N HIS A 98 -12.08 12.83 -3.33
CA HIS A 98 -12.31 12.41 -1.94
C HIS A 98 -11.03 12.50 -1.11
N ALA A 99 -10.26 13.58 -1.27
CA ALA A 99 -9.23 13.87 -0.28
C ALA A 99 -9.91 13.87 1.11
N PRO A 100 -9.49 13.01 2.06
CA PRO A 100 -10.13 12.98 3.37
C PRO A 100 -10.06 14.38 3.98
N HIS A 101 -11.23 14.91 4.33
CA HIS A 101 -11.36 16.10 5.20
C HIS A 101 -10.81 15.83 6.60
N GLU A 102 -10.48 14.56 6.87
CA GLU A 102 -10.17 14.06 8.18
C GLU A 102 -8.65 14.02 8.41
N PRO A 103 -8.17 14.52 9.57
CA PRO A 103 -6.74 14.67 9.81
C PRO A 103 -6.03 13.30 9.80
N PRO A 104 -4.76 13.23 9.42
CA PRO A 104 -4.01 11.98 9.43
C PRO A 104 -4.05 11.31 10.80
N ARG A 105 -4.07 9.97 10.85
CA ARG A 105 -4.23 9.20 12.11
C ARG A 105 -3.21 9.54 13.19
N ILE A 106 -2.00 9.97 12.82
CA ILE A 106 -0.97 10.44 13.76
C ILE A 106 -1.38 11.68 14.57
N LEU A 107 -2.28 12.51 14.01
CA LEU A 107 -2.85 13.70 14.66
C LEU A 107 -4.15 13.39 15.44
N ARG A 108 -4.60 12.12 15.47
CA ARG A 108 -5.82 11.70 16.20
C ARG A 108 -5.54 10.94 17.50
N ARG A 109 -4.27 10.83 17.93
CA ARG A 109 -3.98 10.27 19.26
C ARG A 109 -4.53 11.20 20.34
N PRO A 110 -5.24 10.68 21.35
CA PRO A 110 -5.71 11.52 22.45
C PRO A 110 -4.50 12.12 23.18
N MET A 111 -4.52 13.43 23.35
CA MET A 111 -3.65 14.13 24.30
C MET A 111 -3.99 13.58 25.68
N GLY A 112 -3.13 12.70 26.20
CA GLY A 112 -3.11 12.35 27.61
C GLY A 112 -2.35 13.40 28.40
#